data_AF-A0A9W3D3Q5-F1
#
_entry.id   AF-A0A9W3D3Q5-F1
#
_cell.length_a   1.000
_cell.length_b   1.000
_cell.length_c   1.000
_cell.angle_alpha   90.00
_cell.angle_beta   90.00
_cell.angle_gamma   90.00
#
_symmetry.space_group_name_H-M   'P 1'
#
loop_
_entity.id
_entity.type
_entity.pdbx_description
1 polymer ?
#
loop_
_entity_poly.entity_id
_entity_poly.type
_entity_poly.pdbx_seq_one_letter_code
_entity_poly.pdbx_strand_id
1 'polypeptide(L)'
;MAAERKKETIRLEPESVIPILKPKLIMTLANLIEHSNDRQEFLKLCKRIEYTVRAWYNLQFEDLMQLYSLFDPVHGAQKLQQQNLTSQEIDVLEQNFLAYLFQVMDKSNFKITTDDEIEVARSGQYLLNLPIKVDESKLDKKILKRYFEEHPHENLPDFSDNVQLQFCRFL
;
A
#
# COMPACT_ATOMS: atom_id res chain seq x y z
N MET A 1 -38.60 19.86 5.45
CA MET A 1 -37.61 19.13 4.62
C MET A 1 -36.25 19.63 5.06
N ALA A 2 -35.53 18.86 5.86
CA ALA A 2 -34.21 19.24 6.34
C ALA A 2 -33.22 19.08 5.18
N ALA A 3 -32.55 20.16 4.80
CA ALA A 3 -31.48 20.11 3.80
C ALA A 3 -30.34 19.24 4.37
N GLU A 4 -30.08 18.09 3.75
CA GLU A 4 -28.86 17.32 4.00
C GLU A 4 -27.66 18.22 3.74
N ARG A 5 -26.94 18.58 4.80
CA ARG A 5 -25.67 19.27 4.69
C ARG A 5 -24.70 18.29 4.06
N LYS A 6 -24.32 18.51 2.79
CA LYS A 6 -23.23 17.77 2.14
C LYS A 6 -22.01 17.80 3.06
N LYS A 7 -21.52 16.62 3.44
CA LYS A 7 -20.28 16.48 4.21
C LYS A 7 -19.13 16.96 3.32
N GLU A 8 -18.67 18.18 3.51
CA GLU A 8 -17.49 18.70 2.79
C GLU A 8 -16.16 18.22 3.39
N THR A 9 -16.22 17.53 4.54
CA THR A 9 -15.02 17.09 5.28
C THR A 9 -15.20 15.69 5.85
N ILE A 10 -14.17 14.86 5.67
CA ILE A 10 -14.04 13.53 6.28
C ILE A 10 -13.16 13.71 7.53
N ARG A 11 -13.62 13.18 8.68
CA ARG A 11 -12.80 13.14 9.89
C ARG A 11 -11.98 11.86 9.88
N LEU A 12 -10.66 12.02 10.00
CA LEU A 12 -9.72 10.92 10.08
C LEU A 12 -9.54 10.52 11.55
N GLU A 13 -9.61 9.22 11.84
CA GLU A 13 -9.29 8.71 13.17
C GLU A 13 -7.78 8.83 13.41
N PRO A 14 -7.34 9.32 14.58
CA PRO A 14 -5.92 9.48 14.89
C PRO A 14 -5.22 8.11 14.96
N GLU A 15 -4.09 8.00 14.27
CA GLU A 15 -3.30 6.77 14.26
C GLU A 15 -2.56 6.53 15.57
N SER A 16 -2.41 5.25 15.94
CA SER A 16 -1.57 4.82 17.05
C SER A 16 -0.10 4.87 16.62
N VAL A 17 0.52 6.04 16.74
CA VAL A 17 1.94 6.24 16.43
C VAL A 17 2.75 6.30 17.73
N ILE A 18 3.98 5.77 17.69
CA ILE A 18 4.99 6.06 18.71
C ILE A 18 5.68 7.37 18.29
N PRO A 19 5.38 8.52 18.93
CA PRO A 19 5.91 9.82 18.49
C PRO A 19 7.39 10.02 18.87
N ILE A 20 8.00 9.03 19.53
CA ILE A 20 9.37 9.10 20.02
C ILE A 20 10.30 8.55 18.94
N LEU A 21 11.29 9.36 18.57
CA LEU A 21 12.35 8.92 17.67
C LEU A 21 13.06 7.68 18.24
N LYS A 22 13.20 6.64 17.40
CA LYS A 22 13.85 5.38 17.76
C LYS A 22 15.22 5.55 18.47
N PRO A 23 16.14 6.45 18.03
CA PRO A 23 17.39 6.67 18.75
C PRO A 23 17.20 7.17 20.19
N LYS A 24 16.19 8.02 20.42
CA LYS A 24 15.86 8.55 21.74
C LYS A 24 15.33 7.42 22.64
N LEU A 25 14.43 6.59 22.12
CA LEU A 25 13.91 5.43 22.85
C LEU A 25 15.03 4.46 23.25
N ILE A 26 15.90 4.10 22.29
CA ILE A 26 17.04 3.20 22.54
C ILE A 26 17.97 3.78 23.61
N MET A 27 18.30 5.07 23.52
CA MET A 27 19.20 5.71 24.48
C MET A 27 18.59 5.79 25.88
N THR A 28 17.30 6.13 25.99
CA THR A 28 16.59 6.16 27.27
C THR A 28 16.60 4.77 27.91
N LEU A 29 16.27 3.71 27.17
CA LEU A 29 16.29 2.35 27.68
C LEU A 29 17.70 1.89 28.08
N ALA A 30 18.71 2.20 27.26
CA ALA A 30 20.10 1.87 27.56
C ALA A 30 20.60 2.54 28.84
N ASN A 31 20.18 3.78 29.11
CA ASN A 31 20.58 4.52 30.31
C ASN A 31 19.97 3.99 31.60
N LEU A 32 18.86 3.25 31.52
CA LEU A 32 18.24 2.59 32.68
C LEU A 32 18.99 1.31 33.10
N ILE A 33 19.91 0.81 32.26
CA ILE A 33 20.73 -0.36 32.56
C ILE A 33 21.95 0.06 33.38
N GLU A 34 22.07 -0.46 34.60
CA GLU A 34 23.12 -0.11 35.56
C GLU A 34 24.51 -0.62 35.14
N HIS A 35 24.59 -1.88 34.71
CA HIS A 35 25.86 -2.49 34.33
C HIS A 35 26.29 -2.08 32.92
N SER A 36 27.53 -1.59 32.79
CA SER A 36 28.07 -1.11 31.52
C SER A 36 28.17 -2.22 30.46
N ASN A 37 28.44 -3.46 30.88
CA ASN A 37 28.50 -4.61 29.97
C ASN A 37 27.12 -4.92 29.36
N ASP A 38 26.09 -4.97 30.20
CA ASP A 38 24.71 -5.25 29.75
C ASP A 38 24.18 -4.13 28.85
N ARG A 39 24.57 -2.88 29.13
CA ARG A 39 24.26 -1.73 28.27
C ARG A 39 24.85 -1.91 26.86
N GLN A 40 26.10 -2.39 26.75
CA GLN A 40 26.72 -2.64 25.46
C GLN A 40 26.04 -3.79 24.71
N GLU A 41 25.70 -4.87 25.40
CA GLU A 41 24.98 -6.00 24.80
C GLU A 41 23.58 -5.60 24.33
N PHE A 42 22.85 -4.79 25.12
CA PHE A 42 21.58 -4.22 24.70
C PHE A 42 21.70 -3.40 23.41
N LEU A 43 22.70 -2.50 23.31
CA LEU A 43 22.92 -1.71 22.10
C LEU A 43 23.29 -2.58 20.90
N LYS A 44 24.08 -3.65 21.09
CA LYS A 44 24.37 -4.64 20.04
C LYS A 44 23.11 -5.35 19.57
N LEU A 45 22.23 -5.73 20.50
CA LEU A 45 20.94 -6.35 20.19
C LEU A 45 20.06 -5.40 19.37
N CYS A 46 19.91 -4.14 19.79
CA CYS A 46 19.12 -3.15 19.05
C CYS A 46 19.64 -2.96 17.62
N LYS A 47 20.97 -2.89 17.43
CA LYS A 47 21.59 -2.82 16.10
C LYS A 47 21.31 -4.07 15.26
N ARG A 48 21.46 -5.27 15.84
CA ARG A 48 21.17 -6.52 15.13
C ARG A 48 19.71 -6.57 14.67
N ILE A 49 18.77 -6.26 15.55
CA ILE A 49 17.34 -6.20 15.20
C ILE A 49 17.11 -5.21 14.05
N GLU A 50 17.71 -4.02 14.10
CA GLU A 50 17.58 -3.04 13.03
C GLU A 50 18.11 -3.55 11.68
N TYR A 51 19.28 -4.19 11.66
CA TYR A 51 19.83 -4.76 10.44
C TYR A 51 18.97 -5.93 9.92
N THR A 52 18.48 -6.80 10.80
CA THR A 52 17.61 -7.91 10.41
C THR A 52 16.32 -7.40 9.80
N VAL A 53 15.65 -6.43 10.43
CA VAL A 53 14.44 -5.81 9.89
C VAL A 53 14.72 -5.16 8.54
N ARG A 54 15.80 -4.38 8.42
CA ARG A 54 16.19 -3.75 7.15
C ARG A 54 16.47 -4.75 6.04
N ALA A 55 17.17 -5.84 6.35
CA ALA A 55 17.45 -6.90 5.40
C ALA A 55 16.16 -7.58 4.93
N TRP A 56 15.22 -7.85 5.84
CA TRP A 56 13.93 -8.42 5.49
C TRP A 56 13.12 -7.51 4.58
N TYR A 57 13.07 -6.21 4.87
CA TYR A 57 12.42 -5.23 4.00
C TYR A 57 13.07 -5.19 2.60
N ASN A 58 14.39 -5.24 2.51
CA ASN A 58 15.08 -5.25 1.21
C ASN A 58 14.74 -6.50 0.39
N LEU A 59 14.73 -7.68 1.01
CA LEU A 59 14.36 -8.92 0.31
C LEU A 59 12.92 -8.86 -0.22
N GLN A 60 11.98 -8.42 0.62
CA GLN A 60 10.58 -8.24 0.21
C GLN A 60 10.43 -7.20 -0.92
N PHE A 61 11.22 -6.12 -0.87
CA PHE A 61 11.23 -5.11 -1.91
C PHE A 61 11.82 -5.66 -3.22
N GLU A 62 12.89 -6.44 -3.17
CA GLU A 62 13.49 -7.09 -4.34
C GLU A 62 12.50 -8.05 -5.01
N ASP A 63 11.81 -8.89 -4.24
CA ASP A 63 10.79 -9.82 -4.75
C ASP A 63 9.66 -9.06 -5.47
N LEU A 64 9.16 -7.99 -4.86
CA LEU A 64 8.12 -7.14 -5.46
C LEU A 64 8.63 -6.45 -6.73
N MET A 65 9.85 -5.93 -6.72
CA MET A 65 10.44 -5.26 -7.88
C MET A 65 10.66 -6.21 -9.05
N GLN A 66 11.01 -7.47 -8.78
CA GLN A 66 11.12 -8.50 -9.82
C GLN A 66 9.76 -8.75 -10.50
N LEU A 67 8.70 -8.93 -9.70
CA LEU A 67 7.33 -9.08 -10.21
C LEU A 67 6.87 -7.84 -10.98
N TYR A 68 7.04 -6.65 -10.40
CA TYR A 68 6.72 -5.39 -11.07
C TYR A 68 7.41 -5.28 -12.42
N SER A 69 8.67 -5.73 -12.51
CA SER A 69 9.46 -5.62 -13.74
C SER A 69 8.83 -6.35 -14.94
N LEU A 70 7.97 -7.35 -14.71
CA LEU A 70 7.22 -8.10 -15.71
C LEU A 70 5.98 -7.32 -16.21
N PHE A 71 5.42 -6.47 -15.36
CA PHE A 71 4.21 -5.69 -15.62
C PHE A 71 4.49 -4.19 -15.84
N ASP A 72 5.75 -3.84 -16.07
CA ASP A 72 6.16 -2.47 -16.42
C ASP A 72 5.46 -2.02 -17.71
N PRO A 73 4.80 -0.85 -17.73
CA PRO A 73 4.01 -0.40 -18.88
C PRO A 73 4.82 -0.19 -20.17
N VAL A 74 6.15 -0.07 -20.09
CA VAL A 74 7.02 0.17 -21.24
C VAL A 74 7.65 -1.13 -21.75
N HIS A 75 8.23 -1.94 -20.86
CA HIS A 75 9.04 -3.10 -21.25
C HIS A 75 8.44 -4.45 -20.80
N GLY A 76 7.35 -4.47 -20.04
CA GLY A 76 6.77 -5.67 -19.47
C GLY A 76 6.35 -6.71 -20.53
N ALA A 77 5.64 -6.25 -21.57
CA ALA A 77 5.20 -7.12 -22.67
C ALA A 77 6.37 -7.84 -23.37
N GLN A 78 7.52 -7.15 -23.54
CA GLN A 78 8.70 -7.75 -24.15
C GLN A 78 9.34 -8.82 -23.24
N LYS A 79 9.39 -8.57 -21.93
CA LYS A 79 9.93 -9.53 -20.96
C LYS A 79 9.05 -10.77 -20.83
N LEU A 80 7.72 -10.60 -20.82
CA LEU A 80 6.78 -11.72 -20.81
C LEU A 80 6.96 -12.61 -22.06
N GLN A 81 7.16 -11.99 -23.23
CA GLN A 81 7.46 -12.72 -24.46
C GLN A 81 8.79 -13.47 -24.39
N GLN A 82 9.83 -12.89 -23.80
CA GLN A 82 11.15 -13.54 -23.65
C GLN A 82 11.09 -14.78 -22.75
N GLN A 83 10.19 -14.79 -21.76
CA GLN A 83 10.05 -15.90 -20.82
C GLN A 83 9.16 -17.04 -21.33
N ASN A 84 8.49 -16.87 -22.48
CA ASN A 84 7.57 -17.87 -23.06
C ASN A 84 6.52 -18.40 -22.07
N LEU A 85 6.03 -17.53 -21.18
CA LEU A 85 5.01 -17.90 -20.19
C LEU A 85 3.66 -18.12 -20.87
N THR A 86 2.92 -19.11 -20.37
CA THR A 86 1.53 -19.34 -20.75
C THR A 86 0.62 -18.28 -20.13
N SER A 87 -0.56 -18.03 -20.73
CA SER A 87 -1.53 -17.09 -20.15
C SER A 87 -1.92 -17.44 -18.71
N GLN A 88 -1.98 -18.73 -18.36
CA GLN A 88 -2.29 -19.16 -16.99
C GLN A 88 -1.20 -18.81 -15.99
N GLU A 89 0.08 -18.90 -16.38
CA GLU A 89 1.19 -18.51 -15.52
C GLU A 89 1.24 -17.00 -15.31
N ILE A 90 0.91 -16.24 -16.35
CA ILE A 90 0.80 -14.77 -16.27
C ILE A 90 -0.31 -14.39 -15.28
N ASP A 91 -1.49 -15.02 -15.36
CA ASP A 91 -2.59 -14.78 -14.42
C ASP A 91 -2.15 -15.01 -12.96
N VAL A 92 -1.37 -16.08 -12.70
CA VAL A 92 -0.87 -16.37 -11.34
C VAL A 92 0.10 -15.29 -10.87
N LEU A 93 1.00 -14.83 -11.75
CA LEU A 93 1.95 -13.76 -11.44
C LEU A 93 1.25 -12.42 -11.18
N GLU A 94 0.18 -12.13 -11.90
CA GLU A 94 -0.67 -10.96 -11.70
C GLU A 94 -1.36 -10.98 -10.34
N GLN A 95 -1.95 -12.11 -9.95
CA GLN A 95 -2.58 -12.27 -8.63
C GLN A 95 -1.55 -12.17 -7.50
N ASN A 96 -0.36 -12.77 -7.68
CA ASN A 96 0.74 -12.63 -6.72
C ASN A 96 1.20 -11.18 -6.58
N PHE A 97 1.31 -10.45 -7.68
CA PHE A 97 1.66 -9.02 -7.66
C PHE A 97 0.63 -8.21 -6.87
N LEU A 98 -0.67 -8.44 -7.10
CA LEU A 98 -1.73 -7.78 -6.34
C LEU A 98 -1.65 -8.11 -4.85
N ALA A 99 -1.44 -9.39 -4.49
CA ALA A 99 -1.29 -9.79 -3.10
C ALA A 99 -0.15 -9.04 -2.39
N TYR A 100 1.02 -8.93 -3.01
CA TYR A 100 2.13 -8.17 -2.43
C TYR A 100 1.85 -6.67 -2.40
N LEU A 101 1.22 -6.12 -3.44
CA LEU A 101 0.86 -4.71 -3.47
C LEU A 101 -0.07 -4.36 -2.31
N PHE A 102 -1.15 -5.12 -2.11
CA PHE A 102 -2.09 -4.88 -1.00
C PHE A 102 -1.43 -5.04 0.37
N GLN A 103 -0.53 -6.02 0.55
CA GLN A 103 0.25 -6.12 1.79
C GLN A 103 1.13 -4.90 2.06
N VAL A 104 1.74 -4.32 1.01
CA VAL A 104 2.55 -3.10 1.14
C VAL A 104 1.65 -1.90 1.46
N MET A 105 0.48 -1.81 0.84
CA MET A 105 -0.49 -0.74 1.09
C MET A 105 -0.98 -0.79 2.54
N ASP A 106 -1.36 -1.97 3.04
CA ASP A 106 -1.79 -2.18 4.43
C ASP A 106 -0.68 -1.81 5.43
N LYS A 107 0.54 -2.30 5.23
CA LYS A 107 1.72 -1.95 6.07
C LYS A 107 2.10 -0.47 6.01
N SER A 108 1.67 0.24 4.98
CA SER A 108 1.94 1.67 4.78
C SER A 108 0.76 2.55 5.21
N ASN A 109 -0.22 1.98 5.91
CA ASN A 109 -1.44 2.64 6.41
C ASN A 109 -2.29 3.24 5.29
N PHE A 110 -2.27 2.65 4.10
CA PHE A 110 -3.25 2.99 3.08
C PHE A 110 -4.51 2.16 3.28
N LYS A 111 -5.66 2.81 3.13
CA LYS A 111 -6.96 2.12 3.06
C LYS A 111 -7.57 2.34 1.70
N ILE A 112 -8.31 1.33 1.24
CA ILE A 112 -9.18 1.45 0.08
C ILE A 112 -10.25 2.48 0.42
N THR A 113 -10.41 3.46 -0.45
CA THR A 113 -11.36 4.55 -0.25
C THR A 113 -12.80 4.05 -0.43
N THR A 114 -13.70 4.46 0.47
CA THR A 114 -15.14 4.15 0.41
C THR A 114 -15.88 5.04 -0.59
N ASP A 115 -17.09 4.64 -1.01
CA ASP A 115 -17.92 5.44 -1.92
C ASP A 115 -18.20 6.85 -1.36
N ASP A 116 -18.51 6.94 -0.06
CA ASP A 116 -18.71 8.21 0.65
C ASP A 116 -17.49 9.15 0.51
N GLU A 117 -16.29 8.63 0.73
CA GLU A 117 -15.05 9.42 0.66
C GLU A 117 -14.78 9.92 -0.76
N ILE A 118 -15.18 9.16 -1.77
CA ILE A 118 -15.03 9.51 -3.19
C ILE A 118 -16.07 10.52 -3.63
N GLU A 119 -17.31 10.42 -3.16
CA GLU A 119 -18.32 11.45 -3.41
C GLU A 119 -17.87 12.80 -2.85
N VAL A 120 -17.31 12.81 -1.63
CA VAL A 120 -16.72 14.02 -1.04
C VAL A 120 -15.56 14.53 -1.90
N ALA A 121 -14.63 13.67 -2.31
CA ALA A 121 -13.50 14.06 -3.18
C ALA A 121 -13.97 14.63 -4.53
N ARG A 122 -14.96 14.01 -5.18
CA ARG A 122 -15.56 14.46 -6.45
C ARG A 122 -16.34 15.77 -6.29
N SER A 123 -16.89 16.03 -5.11
CA SER A 123 -17.59 17.29 -4.82
C SER A 123 -16.64 18.47 -4.63
N GLY A 124 -15.34 18.21 -4.39
CA GLY A 124 -14.31 19.23 -4.26
C GLY A 124 -14.12 20.02 -5.56
N GLN A 125 -14.21 21.35 -5.47
CA GLN A 125 -13.80 22.21 -6.58
C GLN A 125 -12.27 22.15 -6.73
N TYR A 126 -11.80 21.44 -7.74
CA TYR A 126 -10.39 21.45 -8.11
C TYR A 126 -10.01 22.83 -8.69
N LEU A 127 -8.94 23.45 -8.16
CA LEU A 127 -8.35 24.68 -8.69
C LEU A 127 -7.70 24.50 -10.08
N LEU A 128 -7.51 23.24 -10.52
CA LEU A 128 -6.92 22.85 -11.80
C LEU A 128 -7.98 22.18 -12.69
N ASN A 129 -8.43 22.90 -13.72
CA ASN A 129 -9.36 22.41 -14.74
C ASN A 129 -8.63 21.77 -15.93
N LEU A 130 -7.76 20.80 -15.67
CA LEU A 130 -7.19 19.99 -16.76
C LEU A 130 -8.21 18.89 -17.11
N PRO A 131 -8.65 18.77 -18.37
CA PRO A 131 -9.53 17.68 -18.80
C PRO A 131 -8.72 16.38 -18.88
N ILE A 132 -8.41 15.81 -17.72
CA ILE A 132 -7.81 14.49 -17.60
C ILE A 132 -8.96 13.49 -17.61
N LYS A 133 -9.11 12.76 -18.71
CA LYS A 133 -10.06 11.64 -18.81
C LYS A 133 -9.25 10.35 -18.83
N VAL A 134 -9.62 9.42 -17.94
CA VAL A 134 -9.08 8.07 -17.98
C VAL A 134 -9.73 7.34 -19.15
N ASP A 135 -8.94 6.67 -19.97
CA ASP A 135 -9.43 5.84 -21.06
C ASP A 135 -9.88 4.49 -20.51
N GLU A 136 -11.18 4.38 -20.19
CA GLU A 136 -11.78 3.18 -19.59
C GLU A 136 -11.69 1.93 -20.48
N SER A 137 -11.44 2.10 -21.80
CA SER A 137 -11.31 0.98 -22.73
C SER A 137 -10.02 0.17 -22.52
N LYS A 138 -9.02 0.78 -21.88
CA LYS A 138 -7.71 0.17 -21.61
C LYS A 138 -7.61 -0.50 -20.24
N LEU A 139 -8.67 -0.45 -19.45
CA LEU A 139 -8.70 -0.99 -18.09
C LEU A 139 -9.18 -2.46 -18.10
N ASP A 140 -8.40 -3.35 -17.48
CA ASP A 140 -8.79 -4.75 -17.31
C ASP A 140 -9.76 -4.96 -16.14
N LYS A 141 -11.02 -5.27 -16.46
CA LYS A 141 -12.08 -5.47 -15.46
C LYS A 141 -12.04 -6.83 -14.76
N LYS A 142 -11.14 -7.75 -15.15
CA LYS A 142 -11.14 -9.13 -14.65
C LYS A 142 -10.18 -9.34 -13.47
N ILE A 143 -9.00 -8.75 -13.53
CA ILE A 143 -7.91 -9.00 -12.57
C ILE A 143 -8.30 -8.68 -11.12
N LEU A 144 -8.87 -7.49 -10.88
CA LEU A 144 -9.28 -7.05 -9.54
C LEU A 144 -10.50 -7.82 -9.03
N LYS A 145 -11.47 -8.07 -9.90
CA LYS A 145 -12.66 -8.82 -9.54
C LYS A 145 -12.29 -10.21 -9.02
N ARG A 146 -11.43 -10.92 -9.74
CA ARG A 146 -10.93 -12.24 -9.33
C ARG A 146 -10.16 -12.15 -7.99
N TYR A 147 -9.34 -11.12 -7.82
CA TYR A 147 -8.59 -10.92 -6.58
C TYR A 147 -9.52 -10.77 -5.36
N PHE A 148 -10.56 -9.94 -5.47
CA PHE A 148 -11.52 -9.71 -4.38
C PHE A 148 -12.51 -10.86 -4.17
N GLU A 149 -12.79 -11.67 -5.21
CA GLU A 149 -13.51 -12.94 -5.05
C GLU A 149 -12.74 -13.93 -4.16
N GLU A 150 -11.41 -13.99 -4.32
CA GLU A 150 -10.52 -14.84 -3.50
C GLU A 150 -10.19 -14.21 -2.14
N HIS A 151 -10.24 -12.88 -2.02
CA HIS A 151 -9.93 -12.11 -0.80
C HIS A 151 -11.08 -11.14 -0.46
N PRO A 152 -12.14 -11.62 0.23
CA PRO A 152 -13.26 -10.78 0.61
C PRO A 152 -12.81 -9.63 1.51
N HIS A 153 -13.15 -8.40 1.15
CA HIS A 153 -12.81 -7.20 1.91
C HIS A 153 -14.10 -6.47 2.31
N GLU A 154 -14.15 -5.97 3.55
CA GLU A 154 -15.30 -5.17 4.01
C GLU A 154 -15.28 -3.78 3.36
N ASN A 155 -16.46 -3.27 2.97
CA ASN A 155 -16.68 -1.95 2.37
C ASN A 155 -15.91 -1.71 1.06
N LEU A 156 -15.91 -2.70 0.17
CA LEU A 156 -15.47 -2.48 -1.21
C LEU A 156 -16.43 -1.49 -1.90
N PRO A 157 -15.90 -0.45 -2.54
CA PRO A 157 -16.73 0.50 -3.26
C PRO A 157 -17.33 -0.12 -4.53
N ASP A 158 -18.45 0.43 -5.00
CA ASP A 158 -19.21 -0.08 -6.17
C ASP A 158 -18.37 -0.16 -7.47
N PHE A 159 -17.29 0.61 -7.54
CA PHE A 159 -16.35 0.57 -8.67
C PHE A 159 -15.18 -0.41 -8.45
N SER A 160 -15.21 -1.31 -7.46
CA SER A 160 -14.24 -2.41 -7.34
C SER A 160 -14.24 -3.34 -8.57
N ASP A 161 -15.35 -3.34 -9.32
CA ASP A 161 -15.49 -3.99 -10.63
C ASP A 161 -14.78 -3.23 -11.78
N ASN A 162 -14.26 -2.03 -11.51
CA ASN A 162 -13.44 -1.21 -12.40
C ASN A 162 -12.03 -1.07 -11.80
N VAL A 163 -11.02 -0.86 -12.64
CA VAL A 163 -9.57 -0.82 -12.25
C VAL A 163 -9.19 0.40 -11.39
N GLN A 164 -10.16 1.11 -10.86
CA GLN A 164 -9.93 2.34 -10.13
C GLN A 164 -9.93 2.08 -8.62
N LEU A 165 -8.82 1.57 -8.11
CA LEU A 165 -8.57 1.55 -6.67
C LEU A 165 -7.93 2.86 -6.24
N GLN A 166 -8.68 3.66 -5.50
CA GLN A 166 -8.13 4.82 -4.80
C GLN A 166 -7.71 4.39 -3.40
N PHE A 167 -6.50 4.80 -3.04
CA PHE A 167 -5.95 4.60 -1.72
C PHE A 167 -5.69 5.95 -1.09
N CYS A 168 -6.20 6.13 0.13
CA CYS A 168 -5.91 7.30 0.94
C CYS A 168 -4.82 6.95 1.94
N ARG A 169 -3.77 7.78 2.00
CA ARG A 169 -2.79 7.75 3.07
C ARG A 169 -3.30 8.63 4.20
N PHE A 170 -3.49 8.04 5.37
CA PHE A 170 -3.77 8.79 6.59
C PHE A 170 -2.39 9.19 7.18
N LEU A 171 -2.21 10.48 7.47
CA LEU A 171 -0.99 11.05 8.07
C LEU A 171 -1.31 11.66 9.43
#